data_AF-A0A2E6I9R4-F1
#
_entry.id   AF-A0A2E6I9R4-F1
#
_cell.length_a   1.000
_cell.length_b   1.000
_cell.length_c   1.000
_cell.angle_alpha   90.00
_cell.angle_beta   90.00
_cell.angle_gamma   90.00
#
_symmetry.space_group_name_H-M   'P 1'
#
loop_
_entity.id
_entity.type
_entity.pdbx_description
1 polymer ?
#
loop_
_entity_poly.entity_id
_entity_poly.type
_entity_poly.pdbx_seq_one_letter_code
_entity_poly.pdbx_strand_id
1 'polypeptide(L)'
;MLPTETLEKLDAMDEYDRLLSFGRIGSDYRMTAAEVEAQYNAWKRGESVVPSTFTKSDTGTVSPSGTTANYIQNPSKYRATYDPSREGKARQSQIEQAVMCPACNSALGIPAMRPIKVTCPNCMTETTFTA
;
A
#
# COMPACT_ATOMS: atom_id res chain seq x y z
N MET A 1 23.21 -13.26 0.33
CA MET A 1 24.06 -12.94 -0.84
C MET A 1 23.22 -13.18 -2.09
N LEU A 2 23.07 -12.17 -2.95
CA LEU A 2 22.48 -12.34 -4.26
C LEU A 2 23.38 -13.18 -5.18
N PRO A 3 22.84 -14.06 -6.03
CA PRO A 3 23.62 -14.75 -7.04
C PRO A 3 24.03 -13.79 -8.16
N THR A 4 25.20 -14.04 -8.77
CA THR A 4 25.78 -13.20 -9.82
C THR A 4 24.85 -13.02 -11.01
N GLU A 5 24.09 -14.06 -11.38
CA GLU A 5 23.09 -14.01 -12.46
C GLU A 5 22.02 -12.93 -12.24
N THR A 6 21.59 -12.72 -10.99
CA THR A 6 20.60 -11.71 -10.62
C THR A 6 21.21 -10.31 -10.67
N LEU A 7 22.50 -10.19 -10.37
CA LEU A 7 23.25 -8.93 -10.41
C LEU A 7 23.54 -8.51 -11.86
N GLU A 8 23.89 -9.44 -12.74
CA GLU A 8 24.04 -9.20 -14.19
C GLU A 8 22.71 -8.80 -14.83
N LYS A 9 21.61 -9.47 -14.45
CA LYS A 9 20.28 -9.10 -14.90
C LYS A 9 19.89 -7.68 -14.48
N LEU A 10 20.22 -7.29 -13.25
CA LEU A 10 20.02 -5.93 -12.75
C LEU A 10 20.85 -4.88 -13.51
N ASP A 11 22.03 -5.25 -14.01
CA ASP A 11 22.88 -4.36 -14.80
C ASP A 11 22.39 -4.18 -16.24
N ALA A 12 21.76 -5.21 -16.80
CA ALA A 12 21.16 -5.15 -18.14
C ALA A 12 19.86 -4.32 -18.19
N MET A 13 19.29 -3.95 -17.04
CA MET A 13 18.04 -3.21 -16.93
C MET A 13 18.30 -1.69 -16.87
N ASP A 14 17.40 -0.92 -17.48
CA ASP A 14 17.39 0.54 -17.35
C ASP A 14 17.22 0.95 -15.88
N GLU A 15 17.74 2.13 -15.52
CA GLU A 15 17.79 2.60 -14.13
C GLU A 15 16.42 2.63 -13.43
N TYR A 16 15.36 2.97 -14.17
CA TYR A 16 13.99 2.98 -13.65
C TYR A 16 13.47 1.56 -13.34
N ASP A 17 13.68 0.62 -14.26
CA ASP A 17 13.24 -0.78 -14.10
C ASP A 17 14.04 -1.47 -13.00
N ARG A 18 15.35 -1.17 -12.94
CA ARG A 18 16.25 -1.61 -11.87
C ARG A 18 15.71 -1.20 -10.49
N LEU A 19 15.29 0.05 -10.31
CA LEU A 19 14.75 0.54 -9.03
C LEU A 19 13.48 -0.23 -8.60
N LEU A 20 12.61 -0.54 -9.56
CA LEU A 20 11.37 -1.29 -9.30
C LEU A 20 11.67 -2.76 -8.95
N SER A 21 12.71 -3.32 -9.56
CA SER A 21 13.08 -4.73 -9.38
C SER A 21 13.74 -5.03 -8.02
N PHE A 22 14.39 -4.06 -7.36
CA PHE A 22 15.02 -4.26 -6.05
C PHE A 22 14.04 -4.74 -4.96
N GLY A 23 12.82 -4.21 -4.95
CA GLY A 23 11.78 -4.64 -3.99
C GLY A 23 11.30 -6.06 -4.24
N ARG A 24 11.22 -6.47 -5.52
CA ARG A 24 10.83 -7.83 -5.91
C ARG A 24 11.92 -8.84 -5.54
N ILE A 25 13.16 -8.55 -5.93
CA ILE A 25 14.32 -9.40 -5.63
C ILE A 25 14.57 -9.47 -4.12
N GLY A 26 14.40 -8.36 -3.41
CA GLY A 26 14.45 -8.37 -1.94
C GLY A 26 13.44 -9.33 -1.32
N SER A 27 12.20 -9.35 -1.86
CA SER A 27 11.17 -10.28 -1.40
C SER A 27 11.53 -11.76 -1.65
N ASP A 28 12.10 -12.07 -2.82
CA ASP A 28 12.50 -13.43 -3.19
C ASP A 28 13.65 -13.96 -2.31
N TYR A 29 14.61 -13.10 -1.95
CA TYR A 29 15.79 -13.47 -1.16
C TYR A 29 15.71 -13.08 0.33
N ARG A 30 14.53 -12.64 0.80
CA ARG A 30 14.29 -12.14 2.18
C ARG A 30 15.26 -11.02 2.60
N MET A 31 15.55 -10.10 1.69
CA MET A 31 16.36 -8.91 1.92
C MET A 31 15.51 -7.65 1.71
N THR A 32 15.90 -6.54 2.34
CA THR A 32 15.30 -5.23 2.06
C THR A 32 15.80 -4.70 0.71
N ALA A 33 15.01 -3.84 0.06
CA ALA A 33 15.41 -3.21 -1.21
C ALA A 33 16.75 -2.47 -1.10
N ALA A 34 17.01 -1.83 0.06
CA ALA A 34 18.27 -1.15 0.34
C ALA A 34 19.46 -2.11 0.46
N GLU A 35 19.28 -3.30 1.04
CA GLU A 35 20.33 -4.31 1.12
C GLU A 35 20.65 -4.92 -0.26
N VAL A 36 19.64 -5.08 -1.13
CA VAL A 36 19.84 -5.55 -2.50
C VAL A 36 20.60 -4.52 -3.32
N GLU A 37 20.24 -3.24 -3.22
CA GLU A 37 20.95 -2.15 -3.88
C GLU A 37 22.41 -2.06 -3.42
N ALA A 38 22.66 -2.19 -2.11
CA ALA A 38 24.02 -2.18 -1.57
C ALA A 38 24.87 -3.33 -2.13
N GLN A 39 24.30 -4.53 -2.27
CA GLN A 39 25.00 -5.67 -2.88
C GLN A 39 25.27 -5.46 -4.37
N TYR A 40 24.31 -4.89 -5.12
CA TYR A 40 24.51 -4.55 -6.53
C TYR A 40 25.60 -3.49 -6.72
N ASN A 41 25.61 -2.44 -5.91
CA ASN A 41 26.63 -1.38 -5.96
C ASN A 41 28.02 -1.85 -5.52
N ALA A 42 28.09 -2.82 -4.58
CA ALA A 42 29.35 -3.46 -4.20
C ALA A 42 29.89 -4.33 -5.34
N TRP A 43 29.02 -5.15 -5.96
CA TRP A 43 29.37 -5.98 -7.12
C TRP A 43 29.83 -5.15 -8.33
N LYS A 44 29.14 -4.05 -8.65
CA LYS A 44 29.49 -3.14 -9.76
C LYS A 44 30.84 -2.45 -9.56
N ARG A 45 31.27 -2.24 -8.31
CA ARG A 45 32.58 -1.70 -7.96
C ARG A 45 33.67 -2.79 -7.86
N GLY A 46 33.33 -4.06 -8.06
CA GLY A 46 34.24 -5.19 -7.94
C GLY A 46 34.62 -5.52 -6.49
N GLU A 47 33.83 -5.06 -5.52
CA GLU A 47 34.12 -5.20 -4.09
C GLU A 47 33.24 -6.29 -3.47
N SER A 48 33.88 -7.27 -2.82
CA SER A 48 33.21 -8.36 -2.12
C SER A 48 32.52 -7.83 -0.86
N VAL A 49 31.19 -7.92 -0.82
CA VAL A 49 30.35 -7.45 0.30
C VAL A 49 30.61 -8.31 1.54
N VAL A 50 31.42 -7.81 2.47
CA VAL A 50 31.40 -8.29 3.86
C VAL A 50 30.19 -7.69 4.58
N PRO A 51 29.44 -8.46 5.38
CA PRO A 51 28.31 -7.91 6.11
C PRO A 51 28.82 -6.94 7.18
N SER A 52 28.63 -5.64 6.96
CA SER A 52 28.88 -4.64 8.01
C SER A 52 27.78 -4.74 9.06
N THR A 53 28.15 -5.27 10.22
CA THR A 53 27.37 -5.28 11.46
C THR A 53 27.21 -3.85 11.97
N PHE A 54 26.19 -3.12 11.51
CA PHE A 54 25.82 -1.85 12.15
C PHE A 54 24.92 -2.15 13.36
N THR A 55 25.46 -1.85 14.53
CA THR A 55 24.82 -1.91 15.85
C THR A 55 23.53 -1.10 15.87
N LYS A 56 22.44 -1.75 16.31
CA LYS A 56 21.21 -1.09 16.75
C LYS A 56 21.54 -0.14 17.91
N SER A 57 21.05 1.09 17.83
CA SER A 57 20.90 1.98 18.98
C SER A 57 19.55 2.66 18.85
N ASP A 58 18.62 2.21 19.67
CA ASP A 58 17.31 2.82 19.89
C ASP A 58 17.32 3.41 21.30
N THR A 59 17.04 4.71 21.45
CA THR A 59 16.00 5.29 22.33
C THR A 59 16.20 6.81 22.51
N GLY A 60 15.22 7.60 22.02
CA GLY A 60 14.61 8.83 22.59
C GLY A 60 15.46 10.09 22.82
N THR A 61 15.01 11.34 22.66
CA THR A 61 13.72 12.00 22.34
C THR A 61 14.05 13.50 22.21
N VAL A 62 13.50 14.24 21.24
CA VAL A 62 12.72 15.50 21.43
C VAL A 62 12.16 15.96 20.06
N SER A 63 10.84 16.06 20.02
CA SER A 63 9.98 16.60 18.94
C SER A 63 10.02 18.14 18.93
N PRO A 64 9.58 18.85 17.86
CA PRO A 64 8.14 19.08 17.77
C PRO A 64 7.57 19.12 16.34
N SER A 65 6.25 18.94 16.29
CA SER A 65 5.32 19.49 15.29
C SER A 65 4.99 18.65 14.06
N GLY A 66 3.78 18.11 14.09
CA GLY A 66 3.05 17.65 12.93
C GLY A 66 2.93 16.14 12.89
N THR A 67 1.80 15.62 13.33
CA THR A 67 1.34 14.28 12.96
C THR A 67 1.15 14.28 11.44
N THR A 68 2.24 14.10 10.69
CA THR A 68 2.14 13.93 9.24
C THR A 68 1.39 12.63 9.06
N ALA A 69 0.18 12.73 8.51
CA ALA A 69 -0.62 11.57 8.14
C ALA A 69 0.30 10.54 7.47
N ASN A 70 0.24 9.29 7.92
CA ASN A 70 1.00 8.22 7.30
C ASN A 70 0.39 8.00 5.91
N TYR A 71 0.94 8.67 4.90
CA TYR A 71 0.43 8.63 3.54
C TYR A 71 0.70 7.24 2.98
N ILE A 72 -0.37 6.46 2.86
CA ILE A 72 -0.35 5.15 2.18
C ILE A 72 0.28 5.36 0.79
N GLN A 73 1.43 4.73 0.57
CA GLN A 73 2.24 4.91 -0.65
C GLN A 73 1.50 4.48 -1.93
N ASN A 74 0.48 3.63 -1.80
CA ASN A 74 -0.32 3.15 -2.92
C ASN A 74 -1.82 3.18 -2.57
N PRO A 75 -2.45 4.36 -2.55
CA PRO A 75 -3.87 4.49 -2.21
C PRO A 75 -4.77 3.71 -3.18
N SER A 76 -4.27 3.45 -4.40
CA SER A 76 -4.93 2.65 -5.42
C SER A 76 -5.22 1.21 -4.99
N LYS A 77 -4.42 0.61 -4.10
CA LYS A 77 -4.67 -0.73 -3.55
C LYS A 77 -5.80 -0.78 -2.50
N TYR A 78 -6.15 0.38 -1.94
CA TYR A 78 -7.17 0.52 -0.91
C TYR A 78 -8.42 1.23 -1.42
N ARG A 79 -8.45 1.60 -2.71
CA ARG A 79 -9.68 2.02 -3.37
C ARG A 79 -10.58 0.80 -3.49
N ALA A 80 -11.80 0.91 -2.96
CA ALA A 80 -12.87 -0.03 -3.30
C ALA A 80 -12.88 -0.20 -4.82
N THR A 81 -12.90 -1.45 -5.29
CA THR A 81 -12.83 -1.82 -6.70
C THR A 81 -13.74 -0.89 -7.49
N TYR A 82 -13.13 0.09 -8.19
CA TYR A 82 -13.85 1.00 -9.05
C TYR A 82 -14.47 0.11 -10.12
N ASP A 83 -15.81 -0.01 -10.10
CA ASP A 83 -16.55 -0.65 -11.16
C ASP A 83 -16.86 0.43 -12.21
N PRO A 84 -16.06 0.55 -13.29
CA PRO A 84 -16.25 1.56 -14.33
C PRO A 84 -17.49 1.30 -15.19
N SER A 85 -18.25 0.24 -14.91
CA SER A 85 -19.52 -0.04 -15.58
C SER A 85 -20.44 1.18 -15.48
N ARG A 86 -21.20 1.45 -16.55
CA ARG A 86 -22.20 2.52 -16.56
C ARG A 86 -23.17 2.41 -15.38
N GLU A 87 -23.46 1.17 -14.98
CA GLU A 87 -24.28 0.84 -13.80
C GLU A 87 -23.62 1.24 -12.47
N GLY A 88 -22.30 1.04 -12.33
CA GLY A 88 -21.54 1.45 -11.14
C GLY A 88 -21.54 2.97 -10.96
N LYS A 89 -21.34 3.72 -12.05
CA LYS A 89 -21.46 5.19 -12.05
C LYS A 89 -22.89 5.67 -11.75
N ALA A 90 -23.91 5.01 -12.30
CA ALA A 90 -25.30 5.36 -12.02
C ALA A 90 -25.65 5.17 -10.54
N ARG A 91 -25.23 4.05 -9.93
CA ARG A 91 -25.41 3.80 -8.49
C ARG A 91 -24.65 4.80 -7.63
N GLN A 92 -23.41 5.13 -8.00
CA GLN A 92 -22.61 6.15 -7.31
C GLN A 92 -23.25 7.55 -7.39
N SER A 93 -23.86 7.90 -8.53
CA SER A 93 -24.53 9.21 -8.70
C SER A 93 -25.81 9.36 -7.85
N GLN A 94 -26.41 8.25 -7.40
CA GLN A 94 -27.59 8.26 -6.54
C GLN A 94 -27.23 8.30 -5.04
N ILE A 95 -25.94 8.24 -4.70
CA ILE A 95 -25.45 8.31 -3.31
C ILE A 95 -25.18 9.77 -2.98
N GLU A 96 -26.05 10.37 -2.17
CA GLU A 96 -25.92 11.77 -1.75
C GLU A 96 -25.34 11.91 -0.33
N GLN A 97 -25.37 10.83 0.48
CA GLN A 97 -24.93 10.84 1.87
C GLN A 97 -24.07 9.62 2.19
N ALA A 98 -23.14 9.76 3.14
CA ALA A 98 -22.35 8.66 3.67
C ALA A 98 -22.65 8.47 5.17
N VAL A 99 -22.98 7.25 5.58
CA VAL A 99 -23.25 6.87 6.97
C VAL A 99 -22.39 5.67 7.35
N MET A 100 -21.96 5.59 8.61
CA MET A 100 -21.23 4.44 9.12
C MET A 100 -22.20 3.31 9.50
N CYS A 101 -21.91 2.08 9.10
CA CYS A 101 -22.64 0.91 9.58
C CYS A 101 -22.47 0.78 11.10
N PRO A 102 -23.55 0.65 11.90
CA PRO A 102 -23.44 0.52 13.35
C PRO A 102 -22.83 -0.82 13.81
N ALA A 103 -22.79 -1.83 12.94
CA ALA A 103 -22.29 -3.17 13.29
C ALA A 103 -20.79 -3.34 12.99
N CYS A 104 -20.28 -2.75 11.90
CA CYS A 104 -18.91 -2.97 11.44
C CYS A 104 -18.12 -1.69 11.14
N ASN A 105 -18.70 -0.52 11.38
CA ASN A 105 -18.11 0.79 11.10
C ASN A 105 -17.61 0.98 9.65
N SER A 106 -18.14 0.21 8.70
CA SER A 106 -17.87 0.41 7.28
C SER A 106 -18.62 1.62 6.75
N ALA A 107 -17.98 2.44 5.91
CA ALA A 107 -18.59 3.60 5.27
C ALA A 107 -19.58 3.16 4.17
N LEU A 108 -20.85 3.51 4.34
CA LEU A 108 -21.95 3.19 3.42
C LEU A 108 -22.44 4.47 2.74
N GLY A 109 -22.43 4.47 1.42
CA GLY A 109 -23.12 5.48 0.63
C GLY A 109 -24.62 5.17 0.54
N ILE A 110 -25.46 6.11 0.96
CA ILE A 110 -26.93 5.97 0.94
C ILE A 110 -27.59 7.17 0.24
N PRO A 111 -28.72 6.96 -0.46
CA PRO A 111 -29.51 8.05 -1.03
C PRO A 111 -30.18 8.90 0.08
N ALA A 112 -30.49 10.17 -0.19
CA ALA A 112 -31.12 11.07 0.79
C ALA A 112 -32.61 10.78 1.03
N MET A 113 -33.25 9.96 0.17
CA MET A 113 -34.63 9.53 0.34
C MET A 113 -34.74 8.55 1.52
N ARG A 114 -35.56 8.87 2.52
CA ARG A 114 -35.91 8.00 3.66
C ARG A 114 -37.42 7.75 3.68
N PRO A 115 -37.93 6.61 4.21
CA PRO A 115 -37.22 5.51 4.85
C PRO A 115 -36.63 4.49 3.86
N ILE A 116 -35.42 4.01 4.13
CA ILE A 116 -34.73 3.01 3.31
C ILE A 116 -34.18 1.87 4.16
N LYS A 117 -34.20 0.67 3.58
CA LYS A 117 -33.54 -0.52 4.09
C LYS A 117 -32.20 -0.66 3.37
N VAL A 118 -31.11 -0.64 4.13
CA VAL A 118 -29.75 -0.74 3.59
C VAL A 118 -29.07 -1.96 4.20
N THR A 119 -28.58 -2.85 3.33
CA THR A 119 -27.78 -4.00 3.74
C THR A 119 -26.31 -3.67 3.56
N CYS A 120 -25.52 -3.77 4.63
CA CYS A 120 -24.08 -3.51 4.55
C CYS A 120 -23.36 -4.63 3.76
N PRO A 121 -22.55 -4.32 2.73
CA PRO A 121 -21.84 -5.35 1.97
C PRO A 121 -20.68 -5.99 2.76
N ASN A 122 -20.23 -5.36 3.85
CA ASN A 122 -19.10 -5.84 4.64
C ASN A 122 -19.52 -6.86 5.72
N CYS A 123 -20.68 -6.65 6.37
CA CYS A 123 -21.14 -7.49 7.47
C CYS A 123 -22.53 -8.11 7.26
N MET A 124 -23.16 -7.88 6.10
CA MET A 124 -24.52 -8.32 5.75
C MET A 124 -25.63 -7.88 6.72
N THR A 125 -25.34 -6.94 7.63
CA THR A 125 -26.35 -6.42 8.55
C THR A 125 -27.32 -5.49 7.81
N GLU A 126 -28.62 -5.75 7.97
CA GLU A 126 -29.70 -4.88 7.48
C GLU A 126 -29.95 -3.78 8.52
N THR A 127 -29.91 -2.52 8.09
CA THR A 127 -30.22 -1.36 8.93
C THR A 127 -31.27 -0.50 8.23
N THR A 128 -32.27 -0.05 8.99
CA THR A 128 -33.30 0.87 8.49
C THR A 128 -32.95 2.28 8.95
N PHE A 129 -32.79 3.20 8.01
CA PHE A 129 -32.55 4.60 8.32
C PHE A 129 -33.86 5.39 8.14
N THR A 130 -34.43 5.85 9.25
CA THR A 130 -35.55 6.81 9.31
C THR A 130 -35.01 8.23 9.45
N ALA A 131 -35.81 9.24 9.11
CA ALA A 131 -35.42 10.66 9.05
C ALA A 131 -34.67 11.15 10.30
#